data_AF-A0AAW2IT05-F1
#
_entry.id   AF-A0AAW2IT05-F1
#
_cell.length_a   1.000
_cell.length_b   1.000
_cell.length_c   1.000
_cell.angle_alpha   90.00
_cell.angle_beta   90.00
_cell.angle_gamma   90.00
#
_symmetry.space_group_name_H-M   'P 1'
#
loop_
_entity.id
_entity.type
_entity.pdbx_description
1 polymer ?
#
loop_
_entity_poly.entity_id
_entity_poly.type
_entity_poly.pdbx_seq_one_letter_code
_entity_poly.pdbx_strand_id
1 'polypeptide(L)'
;MELLRDFLRAYEWVLGQLINGIKSFFIVGRQVLSLPTQAVQYVLGYQLKNLPVTYLGVPLYKGNRKACLSDSIISRLQDMLQGWAMTNLSHGGRLALIRSVLQATPLHLLQVIHPSKSVLTTIEHIFNGFFWGSYNGRRHIHWSSWAKACFLVAEGGFGVRSLADLCSGLFHEAVVAVPEQVILMLGEEPLAQLLHRDTYTMELVSYYWHEGDWNVARILRTVPMPFAHTIFQIPITARQGDRIVWTGSSVGDFSTKSAWEAIRQASPQR
;
A
#
# COMPACT_ATOMS: atom_id res chain seq x y z
N MET A 1 9.95 -31.09 18.88
CA MET A 1 8.84 -31.30 17.90
C MET A 1 7.68 -32.06 18.50
N GLU A 2 7.92 -33.03 19.39
CA GLU A 2 6.85 -33.72 20.13
C GLU A 2 6.03 -32.75 20.99
N LEU A 3 6.69 -31.82 21.69
CA LEU A 3 6.00 -30.78 22.47
C LEU A 3 4.98 -29.96 21.65
N LEU A 4 5.28 -29.65 20.39
CA LEU A 4 4.34 -28.95 19.52
C LEU A 4 3.14 -29.84 19.16
N ARG A 5 3.38 -31.12 18.88
CA ARG A 5 2.30 -32.09 18.61
C ARG A 5 1.39 -32.23 19.82
N ASP A 6 1.97 -32.34 21.02
CA ASP A 6 1.23 -32.49 22.27
C ASP A 6 0.44 -31.23 22.61
N PHE A 7 1.02 -30.05 22.38
CA PHE A 7 0.32 -28.78 22.51
C PHE A 7 -0.88 -28.70 21.57
N LEU A 8 -0.72 -29.06 20.30
CA LEU A 8 -1.82 -29.03 19.33
C LEU A 8 -2.93 -30.02 19.71
N ARG A 9 -2.58 -31.22 20.19
CA ARG A 9 -3.57 -32.19 20.69
C ARG A 9 -4.30 -31.70 21.94
N ALA A 10 -3.57 -31.04 22.86
CA ALA A 10 -4.18 -30.44 24.03
C ALA A 10 -5.15 -29.32 23.64
N TYR A 11 -4.78 -28.48 22.67
CA TYR A 11 -5.66 -27.48 22.08
C TYR A 11 -6.93 -28.10 21.50
N GLU A 12 -6.79 -29.17 20.69
CA GLU A 12 -7.93 -29.88 20.09
C GLU A 12 -8.87 -30.46 21.15
N TRP A 13 -8.29 -31.00 22.23
CA TRP A 13 -9.05 -31.60 23.33
C TRP A 13 -9.78 -30.55 24.18
N VAL A 14 -9.11 -29.47 24.56
CA VAL A 14 -9.71 -28.42 25.42
C VAL A 14 -10.81 -27.65 24.69
N LEU A 15 -10.60 -27.32 23.41
CA LEU A 15 -11.52 -26.47 22.66
C LEU A 15 -12.53 -27.26 21.79
N GLY A 16 -12.36 -28.57 21.66
CA GLY A 16 -13.18 -29.41 20.79
C GLY A 16 -13.04 -29.09 19.30
N GLN A 17 -12.00 -28.36 18.91
CA GLN A 17 -11.75 -27.96 17.52
C GLN A 17 -10.65 -28.84 16.92
N LEU A 18 -10.94 -29.53 15.82
CA LEU A 18 -9.96 -30.35 15.11
C LEU A 18 -9.13 -29.52 14.12
N ILE A 19 -7.81 -29.74 14.09
CA ILE A 19 -6.92 -29.09 13.15
C ILE A 19 -6.98 -29.84 11.81
N ASN A 20 -7.17 -29.10 10.73
CA ASN A 20 -7.19 -29.68 9.40
C ASN A 20 -5.75 -29.94 8.90
N GLY A 21 -5.31 -31.19 8.95
CA GLY A 21 -3.97 -31.59 8.50
C GLY A 21 -3.71 -31.40 7.00
N ILE A 22 -4.75 -31.37 6.16
CA ILE A 22 -4.63 -31.15 4.70
C ILE A 22 -4.37 -29.66 4.42
N LYS A 23 -5.00 -28.76 5.17
CA LYS A 23 -4.79 -27.31 5.06
C LYS A 23 -3.56 -26.83 5.82
N SER A 24 -3.11 -27.59 6.81
CA SER A 24 -1.94 -27.28 7.63
C SER A 24 -0.65 -27.69 6.92
N PHE A 25 0.33 -26.81 6.96
CA PHE A 25 1.64 -27.04 6.38
C PHE A 25 2.70 -26.32 7.20
N PHE A 26 3.95 -26.72 7.00
CA PHE A 26 5.08 -26.02 7.57
C PHE A 26 6.06 -25.60 6.46
N ILE A 27 6.82 -24.55 6.75
CA ILE A 27 7.83 -24.00 5.85
C ILE A 27 9.15 -24.05 6.61
N VAL A 28 10.21 -24.42 5.90
CA VAL A 28 11.54 -24.54 6.48
C VAL A 28 12.49 -23.53 5.84
N GLY A 29 13.44 -23.02 6.63
CA GLY A 29 14.50 -22.15 6.13
C GLY A 29 15.43 -22.86 5.14
N ARG A 30 16.02 -22.09 4.22
CA ARG A 30 16.85 -22.60 3.11
C ARG A 30 18.05 -23.46 3.53
N GLN A 31 18.51 -23.33 4.77
CA GLN A 31 19.74 -23.94 5.28
C GLN A 31 19.50 -25.21 6.12
N VAL A 32 18.24 -25.68 6.23
CA VAL A 32 17.94 -26.86 7.04
C VAL A 32 18.10 -28.13 6.22
N LEU A 33 18.77 -29.13 6.81
CA LEU A 33 18.99 -30.44 6.20
C LEU A 33 17.65 -31.20 5.99
N SER A 34 17.66 -32.17 5.08
CA SER A 34 16.49 -33.01 4.78
C SER A 34 16.05 -33.87 5.96
N LEU A 35 16.99 -34.36 6.78
CA LEU A 35 16.70 -35.24 7.91
C LEU A 35 15.80 -34.59 8.98
N PRO A 36 16.11 -33.39 9.53
CA PRO A 36 15.18 -32.67 10.41
C PRO A 36 13.82 -32.44 9.77
N THR A 37 13.78 -32.09 8.49
CA THR A 37 12.53 -31.79 7.76
C THR A 37 11.62 -33.02 7.68
N GLN A 38 12.19 -34.19 7.40
CA GLN A 38 11.45 -35.46 7.39
C GLN A 38 10.97 -35.86 8.78
N ALA A 39 11.79 -35.65 9.82
CA ALA A 39 11.38 -35.89 11.20
C ALA A 39 10.17 -35.03 11.59
N VAL A 40 10.16 -33.74 11.20
CA VAL A 40 9.02 -32.84 11.42
C VAL A 40 7.77 -33.34 10.69
N GLN A 41 7.91 -33.73 9.44
CA GLN A 41 6.79 -34.25 8.64
C GLN A 41 6.22 -35.54 9.23
N TYR A 42 7.07 -36.45 9.70
CA TYR A 42 6.63 -37.69 10.36
C TYR A 42 5.94 -37.43 11.71
N VAL A 43 6.45 -36.46 12.49
CA VAL A 43 5.90 -36.12 13.80
C VAL A 43 4.57 -35.37 13.68
N LEU A 44 4.49 -34.35 12.83
CA LEU A 44 3.30 -33.50 12.75
C LEU A 44 2.26 -34.00 11.73
N GLY A 45 2.68 -34.79 10.73
CA GLY A 45 1.80 -35.23 9.64
C GLY A 45 1.40 -34.12 8.65
N TYR A 46 1.95 -32.91 8.79
CA TYR A 46 1.64 -31.77 7.93
C TYR A 46 2.51 -31.75 6.67
N GLN A 47 2.00 -31.14 5.60
CA GLN A 47 2.75 -31.04 4.35
C GLN A 47 3.90 -30.02 4.45
N LEU A 48 5.02 -30.32 3.82
CA LEU A 48 6.08 -29.34 3.58
C LEU A 48 5.69 -28.44 2.39
N LYS A 49 5.69 -27.12 2.58
CA LYS A 49 5.53 -26.15 1.48
C LYS A 49 6.73 -25.23 1.36
N ASN A 50 6.94 -24.74 0.14
CA ASN A 50 7.93 -23.73 -0.18
C ASN A 50 7.25 -22.38 -0.43
N LEU A 51 7.96 -21.30 -0.12
CA LEU A 51 7.52 -19.95 -0.49
C LEU A 51 7.62 -19.75 -2.01
N PRO A 52 6.72 -18.96 -2.63
CA PRO A 52 5.67 -18.15 -1.98
C PRO A 52 4.40 -18.93 -1.63
N VAL A 53 3.76 -18.59 -0.51
CA VAL A 53 2.48 -19.17 -0.07
C VAL A 53 1.47 -18.08 0.24
N THR A 54 0.23 -18.23 -0.21
CA THR A 54 -0.83 -17.26 0.04
C THR A 54 -1.43 -17.42 1.43
N TYR A 55 -1.46 -16.35 2.21
CA TYR A 55 -2.10 -16.24 3.52
C TYR A 55 -3.04 -15.04 3.52
N LEU A 56 -4.34 -15.28 3.80
CA LEU A 56 -5.38 -14.23 3.77
C LEU A 56 -5.43 -13.45 2.44
N GLY A 57 -5.15 -14.11 1.32
CA GLY A 57 -5.07 -13.48 0.00
C GLY A 57 -3.73 -12.80 -0.31
N VAL A 58 -2.82 -12.69 0.67
CA VAL A 58 -1.49 -12.07 0.53
C VAL A 58 -0.41 -13.12 0.30
N PRO A 59 0.38 -13.03 -0.78
CA PRO A 59 1.50 -13.94 -0.99
C PRO A 59 2.62 -13.62 0.01
N LEU A 60 2.91 -14.56 0.90
CA LEU A 60 4.10 -14.55 1.72
C LEU A 60 5.29 -14.99 0.87
N TYR A 61 6.36 -14.20 0.85
CA TYR A 61 7.56 -14.48 0.07
C TYR A 61 8.82 -14.04 0.82
N LYS A 62 9.97 -14.57 0.40
CA LYS A 62 11.28 -14.21 0.95
C LYS A 62 12.21 -13.76 -0.17
N GLY A 63 12.90 -12.64 0.03
CA GLY A 63 13.84 -12.07 -0.93
C GLY A 63 13.24 -10.97 -1.79
N ASN A 64 13.76 -10.79 -3.00
CA ASN A 64 13.36 -9.70 -3.88
C ASN A 64 11.92 -9.85 -4.38
N ARG A 65 11.26 -8.70 -4.53
CA ARG A 65 9.92 -8.56 -5.12
C ARG A 65 9.93 -9.13 -6.54
N LYS A 66 9.11 -10.14 -6.80
CA LYS A 66 8.89 -10.71 -8.13
C LYS A 66 7.52 -10.31 -8.65
N ALA A 67 7.41 -10.04 -9.94
CA ALA A 67 6.14 -9.73 -10.59
C ALA A 67 5.11 -10.87 -10.42
N CYS A 68 5.57 -12.12 -10.33
CA CYS A 68 4.68 -13.27 -10.17
C CYS A 68 3.86 -13.28 -8.87
N LEU A 69 4.22 -12.46 -7.88
CA LEU A 69 3.46 -12.35 -6.63
C LEU A 69 2.08 -11.72 -6.88
N SER A 70 1.96 -10.85 -7.88
CA SER A 70 0.70 -10.18 -8.22
C SER A 70 -0.15 -10.95 -9.25
N ASP A 71 0.32 -12.07 -9.78
CA ASP A 71 -0.40 -12.82 -10.82
C ASP A 71 -1.78 -13.28 -10.34
N SER A 72 -1.88 -13.67 -9.07
CA SER A 72 -3.15 -14.07 -8.45
C SER A 72 -4.19 -12.94 -8.41
N ILE A 73 -3.75 -11.69 -8.31
CA ILE A 73 -4.63 -10.52 -8.34
C ILE A 73 -5.07 -10.26 -9.77
N ILE A 74 -4.11 -10.31 -10.70
CA ILE A 74 -4.36 -10.09 -12.12
C ILE A 74 -5.36 -11.12 -12.63
N SER A 75 -5.18 -12.41 -12.30
CA SER A 75 -6.11 -13.47 -12.68
C SER A 75 -7.50 -13.22 -12.09
N ARG A 76 -7.57 -12.88 -10.79
CA ARG A 76 -8.85 -12.58 -10.14
C ARG A 76 -9.59 -11.42 -10.80
N LEU A 77 -8.88 -10.34 -11.14
CA LEU A 77 -9.46 -9.20 -11.86
C LEU A 77 -9.94 -9.63 -13.25
N GLN A 78 -9.15 -10.44 -13.97
CA GLN A 78 -9.56 -10.97 -15.27
C GLN A 78 -10.81 -11.85 -15.16
N ASP A 79 -10.89 -12.74 -14.17
CA ASP A 79 -12.06 -13.61 -13.96
C ASP A 79 -13.34 -12.80 -13.69
N MET A 80 -13.23 -11.75 -12.87
CA MET A 80 -14.35 -10.83 -12.60
C MET A 80 -14.81 -10.13 -13.89
N LEU A 81 -13.86 -9.70 -14.72
CA LEU A 81 -14.15 -9.08 -16.00
C LEU A 81 -14.78 -10.05 -17.00
N GLN A 82 -14.36 -11.32 -17.04
CA GLN A 82 -15.00 -12.34 -17.89
C GLN A 82 -16.47 -12.50 -17.52
N GLY A 83 -16.78 -12.55 -16.22
CA GLY A 83 -18.16 -12.61 -15.73
C GLY A 83 -19.01 -11.40 -16.17
N TRP A 84 -18.45 -10.19 -16.08
CA TRP A 84 -19.18 -8.97 -16.46
C TRP A 84 -19.18 -8.67 -17.95
N ALA A 85 -18.20 -9.16 -18.71
CA ALA A 85 -18.17 -8.98 -20.16
C ALA A 85 -19.36 -9.66 -20.86
N MET A 86 -19.97 -10.66 -20.22
CA MET A 86 -21.22 -11.29 -20.66
C MET A 86 -22.45 -10.40 -20.44
N THR A 87 -22.35 -9.37 -19.59
CA THR A 87 -23.42 -8.40 -19.34
C THR A 87 -23.20 -7.17 -20.23
N ASN A 88 -24.20 -6.80 -21.04
CA ASN A 88 -24.13 -5.61 -21.90
C ASN A 88 -24.22 -4.33 -21.06
N LEU A 89 -23.11 -3.95 -20.42
CA LEU A 89 -23.01 -2.77 -19.57
C LEU A 89 -22.77 -1.50 -20.38
N SER A 90 -23.44 -0.42 -19.98
CA SER A 90 -23.16 0.94 -20.46
C SER A 90 -21.79 1.43 -19.98
N HIS A 91 -21.23 2.46 -20.63
CA HIS A 91 -19.97 3.08 -20.20
C HIS A 91 -20.01 3.59 -18.75
N GLY A 92 -21.15 4.16 -18.33
CA GLY A 92 -21.36 4.58 -16.94
C GLY A 92 -21.38 3.40 -15.96
N GLY A 93 -22.01 2.28 -16.32
CA GLY A 93 -22.00 1.06 -15.51
C GLY A 93 -20.59 0.46 -15.35
N ARG A 94 -19.82 0.42 -16.45
CA ARG A 94 -18.41 -0.02 -16.40
C ARG A 94 -17.55 0.88 -15.52
N LEU A 95 -17.73 2.20 -15.63
CA LEU A 95 -17.02 3.15 -14.77
C LEU A 95 -17.35 2.96 -13.28
N ALA A 96 -18.63 2.74 -12.97
CA ALA A 96 -19.09 2.48 -11.61
C ALA A 96 -18.44 1.20 -11.04
N LEU A 97 -18.38 0.11 -11.82
CA LEU A 97 -17.72 -1.13 -11.41
C LEU A 97 -16.20 -0.97 -11.24
N ILE A 98 -15.56 -0.18 -12.10
CA ILE A 98 -14.13 0.13 -11.95
C ILE A 98 -13.89 0.78 -10.59
N ARG A 99 -14.62 1.86 -10.30
CA ARG A 99 -14.45 2.64 -9.06
C ARG A 99 -14.80 1.85 -7.80
N SER A 100 -15.94 1.15 -7.81
CA SER A 100 -16.46 0.50 -6.61
C SER A 100 -15.81 -0.87 -6.32
N VAL A 101 -15.48 -1.63 -7.36
CA VAL A 101 -15.05 -3.03 -7.19
C VAL A 101 -13.62 -3.27 -7.67
N LEU A 102 -13.30 -2.89 -8.92
CA LEU A 102 -11.99 -3.24 -9.48
C LEU A 102 -10.85 -2.46 -8.81
N GLN A 103 -11.07 -1.20 -8.45
CA GLN A 103 -10.09 -0.42 -7.69
C GLN A 103 -9.95 -0.91 -6.26
N ALA A 104 -11.03 -1.35 -5.63
CA ALA A 104 -11.01 -1.84 -4.26
C ALA A 104 -10.33 -3.20 -4.11
N THR A 105 -10.52 -4.09 -5.09
CA THR A 105 -9.98 -5.46 -5.09
C THR A 105 -8.47 -5.53 -4.81
N PRO A 106 -7.58 -4.79 -5.51
CA PRO A 106 -6.15 -4.85 -5.24
C PRO A 106 -5.72 -4.10 -3.95
N LEU A 107 -6.53 -3.19 -3.39
CA LEU A 107 -6.09 -2.31 -2.28
C LEU A 107 -5.55 -3.07 -1.08
N HIS A 108 -6.21 -4.15 -0.65
CA HIS A 108 -5.74 -4.97 0.48
C HIS A 108 -4.32 -5.50 0.28
N LEU A 109 -3.91 -5.74 -0.98
CA LEU A 109 -2.57 -6.20 -1.31
C LEU A 109 -1.59 -5.04 -1.48
N LEU A 110 -2.04 -3.93 -2.04
CA LEU A 110 -1.23 -2.72 -2.18
C LEU A 110 -0.87 -2.09 -0.83
N GLN A 111 -1.68 -2.32 0.21
CA GLN A 111 -1.39 -1.89 1.58
C GLN A 111 -0.20 -2.63 2.21
N VAL A 112 0.00 -3.90 1.85
CA VAL A 112 1.02 -4.76 2.49
C VAL A 112 2.24 -4.96 1.58
N ILE A 113 2.03 -4.95 0.27
CA ILE A 113 3.04 -5.21 -0.74
C ILE A 113 3.17 -3.97 -1.61
N HIS A 114 4.39 -3.49 -1.78
CA HIS A 114 4.68 -2.45 -2.77
C HIS A 114 5.00 -3.12 -4.13
N PRO A 115 4.03 -3.25 -5.06
CA PRO A 115 4.28 -3.87 -6.35
C PRO A 115 5.24 -3.03 -7.21
N SER A 116 5.75 -3.63 -8.27
CA SER A 116 6.50 -2.90 -9.29
C SER A 116 5.56 -2.05 -10.13
N LYS A 117 6.09 -0.97 -10.73
CA LYS A 117 5.31 -0.11 -11.64
C LYS A 117 4.70 -0.91 -12.80
N SER A 118 5.43 -1.91 -13.32
CA SER A 118 4.93 -2.78 -14.40
C SER A 118 3.62 -3.47 -14.04
N VAL A 119 3.50 -4.00 -12.83
CA VAL A 119 2.29 -4.68 -12.35
C VAL A 119 1.13 -3.71 -12.27
N LEU A 120 1.37 -2.52 -11.70
CA LEU A 120 0.35 -1.47 -11.62
C LEU A 120 -0.15 -1.06 -13.00
N THR A 121 0.78 -0.86 -13.95
CA THR A 121 0.45 -0.56 -15.34
C THR A 121 -0.34 -1.69 -16.01
N THR A 122 -0.02 -2.96 -15.73
CA THR A 122 -0.79 -4.11 -16.24
C THR A 122 -2.23 -4.09 -15.71
N ILE A 123 -2.42 -3.82 -14.42
CA ILE A 123 -3.76 -3.74 -13.82
C ILE A 123 -4.54 -2.55 -14.41
N GLU A 124 -3.90 -1.38 -14.53
CA GLU A 124 -4.52 -0.20 -15.14
C GLU A 124 -4.86 -0.44 -16.62
N HIS A 125 -4.05 -1.21 -17.35
CA HIS A 125 -4.35 -1.61 -18.72
C HIS A 125 -5.60 -2.50 -18.80
N ILE A 126 -5.78 -3.40 -17.82
CA ILE A 126 -6.99 -4.22 -17.68
C ILE A 126 -8.22 -3.33 -17.42
N PHE A 127 -8.12 -2.33 -16.54
CA PHE A 127 -9.21 -1.39 -16.29
C PHE A 127 -9.57 -0.56 -17.53
N ASN A 128 -8.55 -0.08 -18.24
CA ASN A 128 -8.70 0.68 -19.46
C ASN A 128 -9.36 -0.16 -20.56
N GLY A 129 -8.91 -1.40 -20.76
CA GLY A 129 -9.50 -2.34 -21.72
C GLY A 129 -10.96 -2.63 -21.42
N PHE A 130 -11.30 -2.85 -20.14
CA PHE A 130 -12.69 -3.05 -19.72
C PHE A 130 -13.55 -1.81 -19.97
N PHE A 131 -13.08 -0.62 -19.58
CA PHE A 131 -13.84 0.63 -19.72
C PHE A 131 -14.27 0.88 -21.17
N TRP A 132 -13.31 0.83 -22.10
CA TRP A 132 -13.57 1.05 -23.52
C TRP A 132 -14.21 -0.14 -24.23
N GLY A 133 -14.31 -1.30 -23.58
CA GLY A 133 -14.89 -2.51 -24.18
C GLY A 133 -13.94 -3.22 -25.14
N SER A 134 -12.64 -2.98 -25.03
CA SER A 134 -11.58 -3.68 -25.77
C SER A 134 -11.25 -5.04 -25.14
N TYR A 135 -12.26 -5.74 -24.61
CA TYR A 135 -12.12 -6.99 -23.87
C TYR A 135 -12.61 -8.20 -24.69
N ASN A 136 -12.06 -9.40 -24.45
CA ASN A 136 -12.36 -10.64 -25.20
C ASN A 136 -12.11 -10.53 -26.72
N GLY A 137 -10.98 -9.96 -27.14
CA GLY A 137 -10.56 -9.91 -28.55
C GLY A 137 -11.31 -8.90 -29.42
N ARG A 138 -12.29 -8.19 -28.86
CA ARG A 138 -12.92 -7.04 -29.52
C ARG A 138 -12.00 -5.84 -29.36
N ARG A 139 -11.70 -5.14 -30.45
CA ARG A 139 -11.00 -3.84 -30.40
C ARG A 139 -12.03 -2.73 -30.42
N HIS A 140 -11.95 -1.81 -29.48
CA HIS A 140 -12.73 -0.59 -29.46
C HIS A 140 -11.81 0.63 -29.49
N ILE A 141 -12.33 1.76 -29.97
CA ILE A 141 -11.59 3.02 -29.98
C ILE A 141 -11.47 3.52 -28.53
N HIS A 142 -10.24 3.84 -28.14
CA HIS A 142 -9.95 4.52 -26.87
C HIS A 142 -9.99 6.03 -27.12
N TRP A 143 -11.02 6.71 -26.61
CA TRP A 143 -11.22 8.15 -26.86
C TRP A 143 -10.33 9.05 -25.99
N SER A 144 -9.73 8.50 -24.94
CA SER A 144 -8.82 9.22 -24.04
C SER A 144 -7.77 8.27 -23.46
N SER A 145 -6.62 8.82 -23.09
CA SER A 145 -5.60 8.06 -22.36
C SER A 145 -6.06 7.74 -20.95
N TRP A 146 -5.62 6.60 -20.41
CA TRP A 146 -5.97 6.22 -19.04
C TRP A 146 -5.46 7.23 -18.01
N ALA A 147 -4.27 7.80 -18.23
CA ALA A 147 -3.74 8.87 -17.37
C ALA A 147 -4.69 10.08 -17.28
N LYS A 148 -5.32 10.48 -18.40
CA LYS A 148 -6.31 11.56 -18.40
C LYS A 148 -7.63 11.14 -17.75
N ALA A 149 -8.04 9.89 -17.92
CA ALA A 149 -9.19 9.33 -17.22
C ALA A 149 -9.02 9.36 -15.69
N CYS A 150 -7.77 9.27 -15.21
CA CYS A 150 -7.47 9.26 -13.79
C CYS A 150 -7.51 10.64 -13.08
N PHE A 151 -7.75 11.73 -13.81
CA PHE A 151 -7.96 13.03 -13.19
C PHE A 151 -9.26 13.09 -12.39
N LEU A 152 -9.35 14.05 -11.47
CA LEU A 152 -10.60 14.29 -10.73
C LEU A 152 -11.72 14.71 -11.67
N VAL A 153 -12.97 14.48 -11.28
CA VAL A 153 -14.14 14.92 -12.08
C VAL A 153 -14.11 16.44 -12.30
N ALA A 154 -13.70 17.20 -11.28
CA ALA A 154 -13.52 18.65 -11.37
C ALA A 154 -12.41 19.09 -12.37
N GLU A 155 -11.47 18.20 -12.68
CA GLU A 155 -10.36 18.43 -13.61
C GLU A 155 -10.66 17.87 -15.01
N GLY A 156 -11.91 17.43 -15.26
CA GLY A 156 -12.32 16.83 -16.53
C GLY A 156 -11.96 15.36 -16.70
N GLY A 157 -11.52 14.68 -15.64
CA GLY A 157 -11.29 13.24 -15.63
C GLY A 157 -12.53 12.43 -15.25
N PHE A 158 -12.38 11.11 -15.24
CA PHE A 158 -13.45 10.19 -14.83
C PHE A 158 -13.40 9.86 -13.35
N GLY A 159 -12.60 10.58 -12.54
CA GLY A 159 -12.44 10.40 -11.09
C GLY A 159 -12.14 8.96 -10.69
N VAL A 160 -11.31 8.29 -11.48
CA VAL A 160 -10.69 7.00 -11.18
C VAL A 160 -9.30 7.32 -10.63
N ARG A 161 -8.90 6.80 -9.47
CA ARG A 161 -7.54 7.08 -8.96
C ARG A 161 -6.47 6.22 -9.67
N SER A 162 -5.29 6.77 -9.97
CA SER A 162 -4.17 5.92 -10.42
C SER A 162 -3.76 4.97 -9.29
N LEU A 163 -3.45 3.72 -9.63
CA LEU A 163 -2.96 2.76 -8.65
C LEU A 163 -1.55 3.10 -8.17
N ALA A 164 -0.73 3.75 -8.99
CA ALA A 164 0.59 4.24 -8.60
C ALA A 164 0.49 5.33 -7.54
N ASP A 165 -0.45 6.27 -7.72
CA ASP A 165 -0.75 7.30 -6.75
C ASP A 165 -1.28 6.66 -5.46
N LEU A 166 -2.27 5.77 -5.56
CA LEU A 166 -2.82 5.05 -4.40
C LEU A 166 -1.75 4.31 -3.60
N CYS A 167 -0.85 3.57 -4.26
CA CYS A 167 0.26 2.89 -3.57
C CYS A 167 1.14 3.90 -2.85
N SER A 168 1.59 4.94 -3.55
CA SER A 168 2.47 5.96 -2.98
C SER A 168 1.82 6.59 -1.74
N GLY A 169 0.53 6.92 -1.81
CA GLY A 169 -0.22 7.47 -0.69
C GLY A 169 -0.31 6.52 0.50
N LEU A 170 -0.68 5.26 0.27
CA LEU A 170 -0.78 4.24 1.32
C LEU A 170 0.56 4.01 2.05
N PHE A 171 1.68 4.00 1.32
CA PHE A 171 3.00 3.85 1.92
C PHE A 171 3.47 5.13 2.63
N HIS A 172 3.12 6.32 2.12
CA HIS A 172 3.44 7.57 2.80
C HIS A 172 2.61 7.75 4.09
N GLU A 173 1.31 7.43 4.08
CA GLU A 173 0.46 7.46 5.29
C GLU A 173 0.95 6.47 6.35
N ALA A 174 1.43 5.28 5.96
CA ALA A 174 2.01 4.32 6.90
C ALA A 174 3.30 4.84 7.58
N VAL A 175 4.04 5.74 6.94
CA VAL A 175 5.22 6.42 7.53
C VAL A 175 4.80 7.57 8.45
N VAL A 176 3.65 8.19 8.19
CA VAL A 176 3.10 9.32 8.97
C VAL A 176 1.95 8.85 9.88
N ALA A 177 2.03 7.62 10.42
CA ALA A 177 1.09 7.19 11.46
C ALA A 177 1.31 8.06 12.70
N VAL A 178 0.55 9.15 12.79
CA VAL A 178 0.57 10.09 13.90
C VAL A 178 0.01 9.36 15.12
N PRO A 179 0.77 9.22 16.22
CA PRO A 179 0.28 8.55 17.42
C PRO A 179 -1.04 9.17 17.89
N GLU A 180 -1.99 8.35 18.37
CA GLU A 180 -3.31 8.80 18.84
C GLU A 180 -3.23 9.91 19.90
N GLN A 181 -2.16 9.89 20.70
CA GLN A 181 -1.82 10.93 21.67
C GLN A 181 -1.59 12.30 21.03
N VAL A 182 -1.01 12.34 19.82
CA VAL A 182 -0.76 13.58 19.08
C VAL A 182 -2.06 14.11 18.46
N ILE A 183 -2.96 13.23 18.00
CA ILE A 183 -4.30 13.61 17.52
C ILE A 183 -5.12 14.25 18.65
N LEU A 184 -5.07 13.67 19.85
CA LEU A 184 -5.70 14.22 21.06
C LEU A 184 -5.05 15.54 21.52
N MET A 185 -3.74 15.71 21.33
CA MET A 185 -3.02 16.93 21.71
C MET A 185 -3.17 18.09 20.72
N LEU A 186 -3.41 17.81 19.44
CA LEU A 186 -3.53 18.84 18.39
C LEU A 186 -4.90 19.55 18.41
N GLY A 187 -5.94 18.94 18.98
CA GLY A 187 -7.31 19.45 18.86
C GLY A 187 -7.81 19.42 17.41
N GLU A 188 -8.98 19.98 17.15
CA GLU A 188 -9.51 20.11 15.77
C GLU A 188 -8.90 21.28 14.98
N GLU A 189 -7.99 22.05 15.60
CA GLU A 189 -7.42 23.24 14.99
C GLU A 189 -6.24 22.90 14.06
N PRO A 190 -6.07 23.62 12.93
CA PRO A 190 -4.96 23.40 12.02
C PRO A 190 -3.60 23.63 12.71
N LEU A 191 -2.64 22.70 12.52
CA LEU A 191 -1.27 22.80 13.04
C LEU A 191 -0.60 24.16 12.76
N ALA A 192 -0.95 24.79 11.64
CA ALA A 192 -0.46 26.11 11.24
C ALA A 192 -0.85 27.25 12.21
N GLN A 193 -1.89 27.07 13.02
CA GLN A 193 -2.29 28.03 14.06
C GLN A 193 -1.55 27.82 15.39
N LEU A 194 -1.03 26.61 15.63
CA LEU A 194 -0.26 26.24 16.82
C LEU A 194 1.24 26.63 16.69
N LEU A 195 1.74 26.80 15.47
CA LEU A 195 3.07 27.28 15.18
C LEU A 195 3.08 28.82 15.14
N HIS A 196 4.06 29.46 15.78
CA HIS A 196 4.18 30.92 15.78
C HIS A 196 4.27 31.45 14.34
N ARG A 197 3.36 32.37 13.97
CA ARG A 197 3.18 32.88 12.59
C ARG A 197 4.41 33.54 11.95
N ASP A 198 5.46 33.80 12.72
CA ASP A 198 6.62 34.58 12.25
C ASP A 198 7.73 33.75 11.62
N THR A 199 7.60 32.41 11.55
CA THR A 199 8.65 31.51 11.02
C THR A 199 8.16 30.61 9.90
N TYR A 200 7.53 31.17 8.86
CA TYR A 200 7.29 30.43 7.60
C TYR A 200 8.49 30.58 6.67
N THR A 201 9.66 30.10 7.09
CA THR A 201 10.79 29.89 6.17
C THR A 201 10.62 28.50 5.55
N MET A 202 10.70 28.40 4.22
CA MET A 202 10.75 27.10 3.54
C MET A 202 12.08 26.41 3.86
N GLU A 203 12.16 25.81 5.04
CA GLU A 203 13.33 25.07 5.52
C GLU A 203 13.13 23.57 5.29
N LEU A 204 14.14 22.94 4.67
CA LEU A 204 14.18 21.49 4.49
C LEU A 204 14.30 20.78 5.85
N VAL A 205 13.69 19.60 5.98
CA VAL A 205 13.80 18.76 7.19
C VAL A 205 15.26 18.39 7.48
N SER A 206 16.09 18.27 6.44
CA SER A 206 17.54 18.11 6.54
C SER A 206 18.27 19.21 7.33
N TYR A 207 17.69 20.40 7.54
CA TYR A 207 18.28 21.43 8.40
C TYR A 207 18.01 21.20 9.90
N TYR A 208 17.04 20.36 10.21
CA TYR A 208 16.68 19.93 11.55
C TYR A 208 17.32 18.57 11.91
N TRP A 209 18.08 17.96 11.00
CA TRP A 209 18.68 16.64 11.16
C TRP A 209 20.13 16.63 10.66
N HIS A 210 21.09 16.32 11.54
CA HIS A 210 22.51 16.29 11.19
C HIS A 210 23.20 15.05 11.79
N GLU A 211 24.04 14.38 11.01
CA GLU A 211 24.89 13.24 11.45
C GLU A 211 24.15 12.07 12.13
N GLY A 212 22.84 11.92 11.90
CA GLY A 212 22.06 10.81 12.44
C GLY A 212 21.24 11.16 13.69
N ASP A 213 21.23 12.44 14.09
CA ASP A 213 20.41 12.93 15.20
C ASP A 213 19.66 14.23 14.85
N TRP A 214 18.59 14.47 15.61
CA TRP A 214 17.79 15.69 15.53
C TRP A 214 18.54 16.89 16.13
N ASN A 215 18.46 18.04 15.46
CA ASN A 215 18.92 19.31 16.01
C ASN A 215 17.89 19.83 17.03
N VAL A 216 18.03 19.36 18.26
CA VAL A 216 17.13 19.65 19.40
C VAL A 216 16.93 21.15 19.60
N ALA A 217 18.02 21.93 19.57
CA ALA A 217 17.96 23.38 19.82
C ALA A 217 17.12 24.12 18.78
N ARG A 218 17.10 23.64 17.53
CA ARG A 218 16.32 24.23 16.45
C ARG A 218 14.86 23.82 16.53
N ILE A 219 14.60 22.55 16.80
CA ILE A 219 13.23 22.03 16.94
C ILE A 219 12.49 22.73 18.08
N LEU A 220 13.15 22.94 19.22
CA LEU A 220 12.57 23.62 20.37
C LEU A 220 12.28 25.11 20.14
N ARG A 221 12.91 25.73 19.14
CA ARG A 221 12.63 27.12 18.73
C ARG A 221 11.45 27.21 17.77
N THR A 222 11.23 26.18 16.98
CA THR A 222 10.19 26.17 15.93
C THR A 222 8.88 25.55 16.43
N VAL A 223 8.94 24.55 17.31
CA VAL A 223 7.79 23.74 17.71
C VAL A 223 7.67 23.66 19.24
N PRO A 224 6.47 23.81 19.83
CA PRO A 224 6.28 23.68 21.28
C PRO A 224 6.75 22.34 21.85
N MET A 225 7.22 22.36 23.09
CA MET A 225 7.81 21.21 23.80
C MET A 225 7.03 19.87 23.71
N PRO A 226 5.68 19.84 23.85
CA PRO A 226 4.92 18.60 23.75
C PRO A 226 5.11 17.88 22.41
N PHE A 227 5.25 18.63 21.31
CA PHE A 227 5.45 18.08 19.97
C PHE A 227 6.90 17.75 19.68
N ALA A 228 7.86 18.51 20.24
CA ALA A 228 9.28 18.25 20.09
C ALA A 228 9.67 16.87 20.62
N HIS A 229 9.10 16.45 21.75
CA HIS A 229 9.34 15.11 22.31
C HIS A 229 8.88 13.99 21.36
N THR A 230 7.74 14.16 20.69
CA THR A 230 7.27 13.21 19.67
C THR A 230 8.20 13.20 18.46
N ILE A 231 8.65 14.36 17.98
CA ILE A 231 9.58 14.46 16.85
C ILE A 231 10.86 13.67 17.13
N PHE A 232 11.41 13.79 18.33
CA PHE A 232 12.63 13.06 18.72
C PHE A 232 12.47 11.53 18.71
N GLN A 233 11.26 11.02 18.83
CA GLN A 233 10.97 9.58 18.82
C GLN A 233 10.76 9.01 17.41
N ILE A 234 10.70 9.85 16.36
CA ILE A 234 10.48 9.40 14.99
C ILE A 234 11.81 8.85 14.42
N PRO A 235 11.87 7.56 14.05
CA PRO A 235 13.07 6.98 13.44
C PRO A 235 13.20 7.44 11.98
N ILE A 236 14.13 8.36 11.71
CA ILE A 236 14.45 8.81 10.34
C ILE A 236 15.50 7.92 9.71
N THR A 237 15.21 7.39 8.51
CA THR A 237 16.19 6.66 7.70
C THR A 237 16.68 7.55 6.54
N ALA A 238 17.80 8.25 6.72
CA ALA A 238 18.38 9.19 5.74
C ALA A 238 19.08 8.49 4.55
N ARG A 239 18.39 7.57 3.85
CA ARG A 239 18.94 6.88 2.66
C ARG A 239 18.73 7.64 1.34
N GLN A 240 17.87 8.65 1.33
CA GLN A 240 17.59 9.51 0.17
C GLN A 240 17.52 10.97 0.65
N GLY A 241 18.00 11.90 -0.17
CA GLY A 241 17.87 13.34 0.11
C GLY A 241 16.41 13.80 0.07
N ASP A 242 16.07 14.76 0.92
CA ASP A 242 14.70 15.28 1.04
C ASP A 242 14.21 15.87 -0.29
N ARG A 243 12.95 15.61 -0.60
CA ARG A 243 12.24 16.22 -1.73
C ARG A 243 11.05 17.00 -1.19
N ILE A 244 10.90 18.25 -1.61
CA ILE A 244 9.70 19.04 -1.31
C ILE A 244 8.54 18.44 -2.09
N VAL A 245 7.58 17.85 -1.39
CA VAL A 245 6.40 17.20 -1.98
C VAL A 245 5.16 18.09 -1.90
N TRP A 246 5.17 19.10 -1.03
CA TRP A 246 4.02 19.97 -0.80
C TRP A 246 4.47 21.43 -0.87
N THR A 247 4.18 22.08 -1.99
CA THR A 247 4.39 23.52 -2.15
C THR A 247 3.13 24.26 -1.70
N GLY A 248 3.30 25.40 -1.02
CA GLY A 248 2.18 26.26 -0.65
C GLY A 248 1.45 26.75 -1.90
N SER A 249 0.12 26.79 -1.84
CA SER A 249 -0.68 27.59 -2.79
C SER A 249 -0.27 29.06 -2.65
N SER A 250 -0.42 29.87 -3.70
CA SER A 250 -0.23 31.34 -3.62
C SER A 250 -1.13 32.01 -2.58
N VAL A 251 -2.16 31.29 -2.10
CA VAL A 251 -3.12 31.70 -1.06
C VAL A 251 -2.73 31.18 0.34
N GLY A 252 -1.72 30.31 0.45
CA GLY A 252 -1.31 29.69 1.72
C GLY A 252 -2.17 28.50 2.18
N ASP A 253 -3.17 28.11 1.39
CA ASP A 253 -4.03 26.97 1.70
C ASP A 253 -3.34 25.64 1.38
N PHE A 254 -3.32 24.76 2.39
CA PHE A 254 -2.77 23.42 2.34
C PHE A 254 -3.93 22.42 2.27
N SER A 255 -4.16 21.82 1.10
CA SER A 255 -5.14 20.74 0.93
C SER A 255 -4.46 19.47 0.45
N THR A 256 -5.06 18.32 0.77
CA THR A 256 -4.61 17.03 0.22
C THR A 256 -4.60 17.06 -1.31
N LYS A 257 -5.51 17.82 -1.94
CA LYS A 257 -5.54 18.05 -3.39
C LYS A 257 -4.25 18.71 -3.90
N SER A 258 -3.77 19.79 -3.27
CA SER A 258 -2.55 20.49 -3.72
C SER A 258 -1.29 19.64 -3.53
N ALA A 259 -1.25 18.81 -2.48
CA ALA A 259 -0.17 17.83 -2.29
C ALA A 259 -0.13 16.80 -3.44
N TRP A 260 -1.29 16.25 -3.82
CA TRP A 260 -1.38 15.29 -4.93
C TRP A 260 -1.05 15.90 -6.29
N GLU A 261 -1.37 17.17 -6.53
CA GLU A 261 -0.96 17.89 -7.75
C GLU A 261 0.57 18.07 -7.82
N ALA A 262 1.21 18.46 -6.71
CA ALA A 262 2.66 18.63 -6.64
C ALA A 262 3.42 17.30 -6.86
N ILE A 263 2.95 16.19 -6.28
CA ILE A 263 3.52 14.84 -6.50
C ILE A 263 3.48 14.44 -7.99
N ARG A 264 2.37 14.75 -8.66
CA ARG A 264 2.16 14.41 -10.07
C ARG A 264 3.03 15.24 -11.01
N GLN A 265 3.21 16.54 -10.71
CA GLN A 265 4.09 17.43 -11.48
C GLN A 265 5.59 17.12 -11.29
N ALA A 266 5.99 16.66 -10.10
CA ALA A 266 7.37 16.28 -9.79
C ALA A 266 7.80 14.92 -10.37
N SER A 267 6.85 14.16 -10.94
CA SER A 267 7.14 12.89 -11.62
C SER A 267 7.48 13.18 -13.09
N PRO A 268 8.66 12.82 -13.62
CA PRO A 268 9.00 13.11 -15.00
C PRO A 268 7.98 12.45 -15.93
N GLN A 269 7.32 13.28 -16.75
CA GLN A 269 6.53 12.79 -17.88
C GLN A 269 7.47 12.00 -18.79
N ARG A 270 7.29 10.68 -18.81
CA ARG A 270 7.84 9.79 -19.82
C ARG A 270 6.73 9.41 -20.79
#